data_AF-A0A9R1CFF5-F1
#
_entry.id   AF-A0A9R1CFF5-F1
#
_cell.length_a   1.000
_cell.length_b   1.000
_cell.length_c   1.000
_cell.angle_alpha   90.00
_cell.angle_beta   90.00
_cell.angle_gamma   90.00
#
_symmetry.space_group_name_H-M   'P 1'
#
loop_
_entity.id
_entity.type
_entity.pdbx_description
1 polymer ?
#
loop_
_entity_poly.entity_id
_entity_poly.type
_entity_poly.pdbx_seq_one_letter_code
_entity_poly.pdbx_strand_id
1 'polypeptide(L)'
;MDILYEPLPGHMESISAFRTLLKSPSDRVACPDSIARPVEPDALQTSVIESWKATEPSRESRLRLLRLLSDLTYIINSKYKGYEEGGLKRYWVDVFGSVSWAGDTGHSGDLDLIVLDRKLLHGYAPVFWRTPPGEPLNTPASHKRNNIPTPLKHLSEVYDTFSVAECLREAGFEDVESIAAASTPINKFKYRDQECDLNVNDLGGWRVNLAPA
;
A
#
# COMPACT_ATOMS: atom_id res chain seq x y z
N MET A 1 -17.81 13.74 -1.33
CA MET A 1 -16.37 13.43 -1.20
C MET A 1 -15.85 14.09 0.05
N ASP A 2 -15.13 13.35 0.89
CA ASP A 2 -14.54 13.90 2.12
C ASP A 2 -13.37 14.83 1.78
N ILE A 3 -13.19 15.89 2.58
CA ILE A 3 -12.19 16.97 2.36
C ILE A 3 -10.74 16.46 2.30
N LEU A 4 -10.50 15.25 2.80
CA LEU A 4 -9.19 14.62 2.88
C LEU A 4 -8.88 13.68 1.71
N TYR A 5 -9.83 13.49 0.80
CA TYR A 5 -9.60 12.69 -0.39
C TYR A 5 -8.85 13.51 -1.44
N GLU A 6 -7.57 13.20 -1.58
CA GLU A 6 -6.75 13.64 -2.71
C GLU A 6 -6.63 12.48 -3.71
N PRO A 7 -7.01 12.69 -4.99
CA PRO A 7 -6.93 11.64 -6.00
C PRO A 7 -5.48 11.33 -6.34
N LEU A 8 -5.19 10.05 -6.59
CA LEU A 8 -3.92 9.61 -7.13
C LEU A 8 -3.77 10.10 -8.58
N PRO A 9 -2.54 10.35 -9.05
CA PRO A 9 -2.33 10.89 -10.38
C PRO A 9 -2.59 9.85 -11.49
N GLY A 10 -3.39 10.24 -12.48
CA GLY A 10 -3.59 9.50 -13.72
C GLY A 10 -4.14 8.08 -13.51
N HIS A 11 -3.48 7.08 -14.11
CA HIS A 11 -3.95 5.70 -14.06
C HIS A 11 -3.80 5.04 -12.68
N MET A 12 -3.03 5.63 -11.74
CA MET A 12 -2.90 5.10 -10.38
C MET A 12 -4.26 5.08 -9.66
N GLU A 13 -5.09 6.11 -9.89
CA GLU A 13 -6.43 6.19 -9.32
C GLU A 13 -7.31 5.04 -9.79
N SER A 14 -7.25 4.70 -11.08
CA SER A 14 -8.06 3.62 -11.67
C SER A 14 -7.65 2.23 -11.21
N ILE A 15 -6.41 2.07 -10.72
CA ILE A 15 -5.88 0.76 -10.30
C ILE A 15 -5.80 0.59 -8.78
N SER A 16 -6.16 1.61 -8.00
CA SER A 16 -6.19 1.46 -6.55
C SER A 16 -7.50 0.81 -6.09
N ALA A 17 -7.34 -0.37 -5.50
CA ALA A 17 -8.37 -1.09 -4.76
C ALA A 17 -9.05 -0.21 -3.70
N PHE A 18 -8.22 0.44 -2.88
CA PHE A 18 -8.68 1.25 -1.77
C PHE A 18 -9.49 2.46 -2.26
N ARG A 19 -9.07 3.10 -3.36
CA ARG A 19 -9.84 4.21 -3.95
C ARG A 19 -11.19 3.74 -4.48
N THR A 20 -11.28 2.51 -5.00
CA THR A 20 -12.56 1.91 -5.39
C THR A 20 -13.49 1.74 -4.19
N LEU A 21 -12.98 1.33 -3.01
CA LEU A 21 -13.78 1.29 -1.78
C LEU A 21 -14.26 2.65 -1.28
N LEU A 22 -13.53 3.72 -1.59
CA LEU A 22 -13.90 5.08 -1.19
C LEU A 22 -15.00 5.70 -2.07
N LYS A 23 -15.41 5.02 -3.15
CA LYS A 23 -16.52 5.47 -4.00
C LYS A 23 -17.80 5.63 -3.18
N SER A 24 -18.59 6.64 -3.55
CA SER A 24 -19.88 6.93 -2.92
C SER A 24 -20.96 6.97 -4.01
N PRO A 25 -21.97 6.07 -3.96
CA PRO A 25 -22.08 4.96 -3.01
C PRO A 25 -20.98 3.89 -3.24
N SER A 26 -20.60 3.16 -2.19
CA SER A 26 -19.71 2.01 -2.34
C SER A 26 -20.47 0.85 -2.98
N ASP A 27 -19.78 -0.04 -3.68
CA ASP A 27 -20.42 -1.20 -4.34
C ASP A 27 -21.13 -2.12 -3.33
N ARG A 28 -20.66 -2.13 -2.06
CA ARG A 28 -21.27 -2.84 -0.94
C ARG A 28 -22.63 -2.27 -0.57
N VAL A 29 -22.72 -0.94 -0.45
CA VAL A 29 -24.00 -0.27 -0.13
C VAL A 29 -24.94 -0.27 -1.33
N ALA A 30 -24.40 -0.15 -2.54
CA ALA A 30 -25.17 -0.13 -3.78
C ALA A 30 -25.63 -1.52 -4.25
N CYS A 31 -25.18 -2.61 -3.61
CA CYS A 31 -25.53 -3.98 -3.97
C CYS A 31 -27.07 -4.18 -3.96
N PRO A 32 -27.67 -4.51 -5.11
CA PRO A 32 -29.12 -4.67 -5.25
C PRO A 32 -29.66 -5.75 -4.30
N ASP A 33 -30.84 -5.50 -3.74
CA ASP A 33 -31.51 -6.47 -2.87
C ASP A 33 -31.83 -7.78 -3.60
N SER A 34 -31.99 -7.76 -4.92
CA SER A 34 -32.16 -8.98 -5.73
C SER A 34 -30.93 -9.90 -5.74
N ILE A 35 -29.74 -9.36 -5.46
CA ILE A 35 -28.50 -10.15 -5.31
C ILE A 35 -28.33 -10.60 -3.86
N ALA A 36 -28.62 -9.72 -2.90
CA ALA A 36 -28.54 -10.07 -1.48
C ALA A 36 -29.64 -11.04 -1.04
N ARG A 37 -30.81 -10.99 -1.68
CA ARG A 37 -32.02 -11.75 -1.36
C ARG A 37 -32.69 -12.18 -2.68
N PRO A 38 -32.13 -13.22 -3.34
CA PRO A 38 -32.67 -13.71 -4.60
C PRO A 38 -34.12 -14.21 -4.45
N VAL A 39 -34.86 -14.20 -5.56
CA VAL A 39 -36.27 -14.64 -5.61
C VAL A 39 -36.40 -16.12 -5.25
N GLU A 40 -35.45 -16.94 -5.69
CA GLU A 40 -35.27 -18.30 -5.20
C GLU A 40 -34.34 -18.25 -3.98
N PRO A 41 -34.79 -18.65 -2.77
CA PRO A 41 -33.99 -18.50 -1.57
C PRO A 41 -32.71 -19.34 -1.60
N ASP A 42 -31.57 -18.67 -1.56
CA ASP A 42 -30.25 -19.27 -1.29
C ASP A 42 -29.70 -18.67 0.01
N ALA A 43 -29.70 -19.49 1.06
CA ALA A 43 -29.23 -19.09 2.38
C ALA A 43 -27.72 -18.81 2.42
N LEU A 44 -26.92 -19.52 1.61
CA LEU A 44 -25.48 -19.32 1.54
C LEU A 44 -25.19 -17.99 0.84
N GLN A 45 -25.79 -17.75 -0.34
CA GLN A 45 -25.64 -16.49 -1.06
C GLN A 45 -26.07 -15.30 -0.19
N THR A 46 -27.23 -15.39 0.45
CA THR A 46 -27.75 -14.33 1.32
C THR A 46 -26.78 -14.03 2.46
N SER A 47 -26.31 -15.07 3.16
CA SER A 47 -25.35 -14.91 4.26
C SER A 47 -24.02 -14.28 3.81
N VAL A 48 -23.49 -14.69 2.66
CA VAL A 48 -22.22 -14.16 2.12
C VAL A 48 -22.37 -12.70 1.72
N ILE A 49 -23.44 -12.34 1.00
CA ILE A 49 -23.66 -10.96 0.56
C ILE A 49 -23.96 -10.05 1.77
N GLU A 50 -24.79 -10.47 2.73
CA GLU A 50 -25.06 -9.66 3.92
C GLU A 50 -23.80 -9.46 4.78
N SER A 51 -22.94 -10.49 4.92
CA SER A 51 -21.64 -10.37 5.60
C SER A 51 -20.68 -9.42 4.86
N TRP A 52 -20.66 -9.46 3.53
CA TRP A 52 -19.88 -8.54 2.71
C TRP A 52 -20.39 -7.09 2.80
N LYS A 53 -21.72 -6.89 2.86
CA LYS A 53 -22.32 -5.57 3.10
C LYS A 53 -21.98 -5.06 4.51
N ALA A 54 -22.02 -5.92 5.53
CA ALA A 54 -21.75 -5.56 6.92
C ALA A 54 -20.29 -5.16 7.19
N THR A 55 -19.36 -5.56 6.33
CA THR A 55 -17.93 -5.20 6.42
C THR A 55 -17.59 -3.86 5.74
N GLU A 56 -18.61 -3.07 5.33
CA GLU A 56 -18.41 -1.69 4.86
C GLU A 56 -17.68 -0.84 5.92
N PRO A 57 -16.55 -0.21 5.57
CA PRO A 57 -15.82 0.62 6.51
C PRO A 57 -16.65 1.83 7.00
N SER A 58 -16.62 2.06 8.31
CA SER A 58 -17.23 3.26 8.89
C SER A 58 -16.60 4.53 8.31
N ARG A 59 -17.36 5.64 8.28
CA ARG A 59 -16.84 6.93 7.82
C ARG A 59 -15.60 7.36 8.62
N GLU A 60 -15.62 7.13 9.92
CA GLU A 60 -14.48 7.44 10.80
C GLU A 60 -13.23 6.64 10.41
N SER A 61 -13.40 5.35 10.11
CA SER A 61 -12.29 4.51 9.65
C SER A 61 -11.69 5.01 8.33
N ARG A 62 -12.54 5.37 7.36
CA ARG A 62 -12.11 5.98 6.10
C ARG A 62 -11.33 7.28 6.32
N LEU A 63 -11.87 8.19 7.14
CA LEU A 63 -11.22 9.46 7.42
C LEU A 63 -9.87 9.28 8.12
N ARG A 64 -9.77 8.32 9.05
CA ARG A 64 -8.52 7.99 9.72
C ARG A 64 -7.46 7.48 8.75
N LEU A 65 -7.82 6.55 7.85
CA LEU A 65 -6.90 6.05 6.84
C LEU A 65 -6.49 7.16 5.86
N LEU A 66 -7.43 7.99 5.39
CA LEU A 66 -7.13 9.12 4.51
C LEU A 66 -6.14 10.12 5.15
N ARG A 67 -6.26 10.39 6.46
CA ARG A 67 -5.29 11.22 7.19
C ARG A 67 -3.91 10.57 7.21
N LEU A 68 -3.83 9.29 7.57
CA LEU A 68 -2.56 8.56 7.59
C LEU A 68 -1.87 8.59 6.21
N LEU A 69 -2.60 8.33 5.13
CA LEU A 69 -2.07 8.37 3.77
C LEU A 69 -1.57 9.77 3.39
N SER A 70 -2.32 10.81 3.74
CA SER A 70 -1.93 12.21 3.52
C SER A 70 -0.66 12.57 4.31
N ASP A 71 -0.61 12.21 5.59
CA ASP A 71 0.52 12.51 6.48
C ASP A 71 1.79 11.79 6.00
N LEU A 72 1.71 10.48 5.73
CA LEU A 72 2.84 9.71 5.21
C LEU A 72 3.30 10.23 3.85
N THR A 73 2.37 10.56 2.96
CA THR A 73 2.69 11.18 1.66
C THR A 73 3.47 12.49 1.87
N TYR A 74 3.02 13.34 2.79
CA TYR A 74 3.71 14.59 3.11
C TYR A 74 5.11 14.36 3.69
N ILE A 75 5.22 13.48 4.69
CA ILE A 75 6.47 13.15 5.39
C ILE A 75 7.51 12.62 4.40
N ILE A 76 7.14 11.64 3.56
CA ILE A 76 8.05 11.02 2.60
C ILE A 76 8.52 12.02 1.54
N ASN A 77 7.61 12.83 0.98
CA ASN A 77 8.03 13.86 0.02
C ASN A 77 8.91 14.93 0.67
N SER A 78 8.71 15.24 1.96
CA SER A 78 9.54 16.21 2.67
C SER A 78 10.95 15.66 2.92
N LYS A 79 11.07 14.43 3.44
CA LYS A 79 12.36 13.78 3.72
C LYS A 79 13.17 13.56 2.44
N TYR A 80 12.52 13.05 1.38
CA TYR A 80 13.20 12.62 0.16
C TYR A 80 13.12 13.61 -1.00
N LYS A 81 12.81 14.88 -0.70
CA LYS A 81 12.76 15.98 -1.69
C LYS A 81 11.87 15.63 -2.90
N GLY A 82 10.72 15.03 -2.61
CA GLY A 82 9.74 14.57 -3.60
C GLY A 82 8.82 15.66 -4.14
N TYR A 83 8.82 16.86 -3.56
CA TYR A 83 8.09 18.00 -4.10
C TYR A 83 8.84 18.59 -5.30
N GLU A 84 8.19 18.56 -6.46
CA GLU A 84 8.65 19.19 -7.69
C GLU A 84 8.13 20.63 -7.80
N GLU A 85 8.66 21.35 -8.80
CA GLU A 85 8.18 22.68 -9.15
C GLU A 85 6.68 22.67 -9.44
N GLY A 86 5.95 23.66 -8.92
CA GLY A 86 4.48 23.69 -8.97
C GLY A 86 3.78 22.83 -7.91
N GLY A 87 4.51 22.26 -6.94
CA GLY A 87 3.93 21.53 -5.81
C GLY A 87 3.52 20.09 -6.14
N LEU A 88 3.95 19.56 -7.30
CA LEU A 88 3.67 18.19 -7.69
C LEU A 88 4.42 17.20 -6.79
N LYS A 89 3.72 16.18 -6.31
CA LYS A 89 4.29 15.14 -5.44
C LYS A 89 4.84 13.99 -6.28
N ARG A 90 6.09 13.61 -6.04
CA ARG A 90 6.72 12.43 -6.63
C ARG A 90 6.21 11.15 -5.99
N TYR A 91 6.15 11.12 -4.66
CA TYR A 91 5.77 9.95 -3.89
C TYR A 91 4.31 10.04 -3.45
N TRP A 92 3.60 8.93 -3.48
CA TRP A 92 2.25 8.81 -2.95
C TRP A 92 2.18 7.59 -2.05
N VAL A 93 1.43 7.65 -0.96
CA VAL A 93 1.17 6.48 -0.13
C VAL A 93 -0.26 6.03 -0.35
N ASP A 94 -0.42 4.73 -0.56
CA ASP A 94 -1.73 4.10 -0.75
C ASP A 94 -1.82 2.78 0.03
N VAL A 95 -3.04 2.28 0.20
CA VAL A 95 -3.30 1.02 0.89
C VAL A 95 -3.29 -0.12 -0.14
N PHE A 96 -2.64 -1.23 0.20
CA PHE A 96 -2.75 -2.49 -0.54
C PHE A 96 -3.20 -3.62 0.41
N GLY A 97 -3.14 -4.87 -0.04
CA GLY A 97 -3.49 -6.02 0.81
C GLY A 97 -4.98 -6.11 1.17
N SER A 98 -5.29 -6.83 2.25
CA SER A 98 -6.65 -7.20 2.64
C SER A 98 -7.54 -5.99 2.96
N VAL A 99 -6.97 -4.97 3.61
CA VAL A 99 -7.67 -3.72 3.96
C VAL A 99 -8.10 -2.95 2.71
N SER A 100 -7.32 -3.00 1.63
CA SER A 100 -7.61 -2.28 0.38
C SER A 100 -8.88 -2.76 -0.35
N TRP A 101 -9.40 -3.95 -0.02
CA TRP A 101 -10.66 -4.50 -0.54
C TRP A 101 -11.74 -4.66 0.53
N ALA A 102 -11.50 -4.18 1.75
CA ALA A 102 -12.33 -4.39 2.93
C ALA A 102 -12.54 -5.90 3.20
N GLY A 103 -11.48 -6.69 2.95
CA GLY A 103 -11.38 -8.09 3.35
C GLY A 103 -10.94 -8.25 4.81
N ASP A 104 -10.73 -7.14 5.52
CA ASP A 104 -10.45 -7.16 6.95
C ASP A 104 -11.68 -7.67 7.72
N THR A 105 -11.46 -8.73 8.49
CA THR A 105 -12.49 -9.41 9.30
C THR A 105 -12.61 -8.80 10.71
N GLY A 106 -11.95 -7.67 10.96
CA GLY A 106 -12.16 -6.82 12.14
C GLY A 106 -11.49 -7.31 13.42
N HIS A 107 -10.56 -8.27 13.33
CA HIS A 107 -9.94 -8.88 14.52
C HIS A 107 -8.42 -8.73 14.66
N SER A 108 -7.65 -8.41 13.61
CA SER A 108 -6.19 -8.13 13.68
C SER A 108 -5.56 -8.09 12.27
N GLY A 109 -6.01 -7.21 11.38
CA GLY A 109 -5.35 -7.03 10.09
C GLY A 109 -4.20 -6.04 10.19
N ASP A 110 -2.99 -6.40 9.74
CA ASP A 110 -1.91 -5.43 9.49
C ASP A 110 -2.36 -4.49 8.36
N LEU A 111 -2.08 -3.20 8.50
CA LEU A 111 -2.35 -2.21 7.45
C LEU A 111 -1.17 -2.17 6.46
N ASP A 112 -1.36 -2.86 5.34
CA ASP A 112 -0.43 -2.89 4.23
C ASP A 112 -0.43 -1.56 3.45
N LEU A 113 0.71 -0.86 3.44
CA LEU A 113 0.92 0.44 2.81
C LEU A 113 2.03 0.37 1.76
N ILE A 114 1.83 1.08 0.64
CA ILE A 114 2.81 1.17 -0.43
C ILE A 114 3.15 2.61 -0.74
N VAL A 115 4.45 2.90 -0.86
CA VAL A 115 4.94 4.13 -1.49
C VAL A 115 5.02 3.91 -3.00
N LEU A 116 4.23 4.70 -3.73
CA LEU A 116 4.22 4.77 -5.18
C LEU A 116 5.17 5.90 -5.63
N ASP A 117 6.27 5.54 -6.28
CA ASP A 117 7.18 6.52 -6.91
C ASP A 117 6.72 6.79 -8.34
N ARG A 118 6.15 7.97 -8.59
CA ARG A 118 5.65 8.37 -9.92
C ARG A 118 6.71 8.31 -11.02
N LYS A 119 7.99 8.50 -10.69
CA LYS A 119 9.08 8.43 -11.67
C LYS A 119 9.47 7.01 -12.03
N LEU A 120 9.14 6.03 -11.18
CA LEU A 120 9.54 4.63 -11.29
C LEU A 120 8.34 3.70 -11.03
N LEU A 121 7.16 4.08 -11.55
CA LEU A 121 5.89 3.41 -11.25
C LEU A 121 5.79 1.97 -11.78
N HIS A 122 6.73 1.52 -12.62
CA HIS A 122 6.81 0.13 -13.08
C HIS A 122 8.00 -0.60 -12.43
N GLY A 123 8.51 -0.07 -11.33
CA GLY A 123 9.79 -0.44 -10.76
C GLY A 123 10.93 0.33 -11.43
N TYR A 124 12.14 0.10 -10.92
CA TYR A 124 13.36 0.64 -11.51
C TYR A 124 13.85 -0.23 -12.66
N ALA A 125 14.50 0.41 -13.64
CA ALA A 125 15.05 -0.26 -14.82
C ALA A 125 15.96 -1.45 -14.44
N PRO A 126 16.02 -2.52 -15.26
CA PRO A 126 16.84 -3.71 -14.97
C PRO A 126 18.31 -3.42 -14.69
N VAL A 127 18.85 -2.34 -15.24
CA VAL A 127 20.22 -1.86 -14.94
C VAL A 127 20.44 -1.53 -13.46
N PHE A 128 19.37 -1.22 -12.72
CA PHE A 128 19.42 -0.95 -11.29
C PHE A 128 19.08 -2.20 -10.45
N TRP A 129 18.88 -3.37 -11.07
CA TRP A 129 18.75 -4.61 -10.34
C TRP A 129 20.07 -4.95 -9.64
N ARG A 130 19.97 -5.67 -8.52
CA ARG A 130 21.16 -6.14 -7.78
C ARG A 130 22.09 -6.99 -8.64
N THR A 131 21.52 -7.66 -9.63
CA THR A 131 22.26 -8.31 -10.71
C THR A 131 21.69 -7.78 -12.03
N PRO A 132 22.37 -6.81 -12.66
CA PRO A 132 21.97 -6.29 -13.96
C PRO A 132 21.95 -7.41 -15.02
N PRO A 133 21.10 -7.30 -16.05
CA PRO A 133 21.10 -8.25 -17.15
C PRO A 133 22.48 -8.36 -17.82
N GLY A 134 22.98 -9.58 -18.00
CA GLY A 134 24.28 -9.84 -18.60
C GLY A 134 25.47 -9.89 -17.63
N GLU A 135 25.26 -9.53 -16.36
CA GLU A 135 26.26 -9.79 -15.32
C GLU A 135 26.15 -11.24 -14.82
N PRO A 136 27.28 -11.91 -14.53
CA PRO A 136 27.25 -13.22 -13.92
C PRO A 136 26.54 -13.15 -12.57
N LEU A 137 25.63 -14.10 -12.32
CA LEU A 137 25.04 -14.31 -11.01
C LEU A 137 26.18 -14.59 -10.01
N ASN A 138 26.54 -13.57 -9.22
CA ASN A 138 27.42 -13.79 -8.09
C ASN A 138 26.63 -14.58 -7.05
N THR A 139 26.74 -15.90 -7.11
CA THR A 139 26.17 -16.80 -6.10
C THR A 139 26.76 -16.39 -4.75
N PRO A 140 25.96 -15.89 -3.79
CA PRO A 140 26.49 -15.53 -2.49
C PRO A 140 27.11 -16.79 -1.87
N ALA A 141 28.38 -16.71 -1.46
CA ALA A 141 29.10 -17.84 -0.86
C ALA A 141 28.46 -18.38 0.43
N SER A 142 27.44 -17.70 0.97
CA SER A 142 26.57 -18.23 2.01
C SER A 142 25.14 -17.69 1.87
N HIS A 143 24.16 -18.58 1.77
CA HIS A 143 22.73 -18.28 1.93
C HIS A 143 22.41 -17.99 3.42
N LYS A 144 23.06 -17.00 4.01
CA LYS A 144 22.65 -16.53 5.34
C LYS A 144 21.37 -15.72 5.16
N ARG A 145 20.31 -16.16 5.84
CA ARG A 145 18.99 -15.48 5.92
C ARG A 145 19.07 -14.00 6.29
N ASN A 146 20.20 -13.53 6.82
CA ASN A 146 20.41 -12.17 7.31
C ASN A 146 21.33 -11.32 6.41
N ASN A 147 21.52 -11.69 5.15
CA ASN A 147 22.32 -10.86 4.25
C ASN A 147 21.53 -9.61 3.87
N ILE A 148 21.75 -8.52 4.61
CA ILE A 148 21.18 -7.21 4.32
C ILE A 148 21.80 -6.72 3.01
N PRO A 149 21.01 -6.57 1.95
CA PRO A 149 21.58 -6.19 0.67
C PRO A 149 22.00 -4.70 0.66
N THR A 150 23.12 -4.36 0.02
CA THR A 150 23.59 -2.96 -0.06
C THR A 150 22.60 -2.03 -0.78
N PRO A 151 22.48 -0.75 -0.39
CA PRO A 151 21.65 0.22 -1.10
C PRO A 151 22.06 0.38 -2.57
N LEU A 152 21.07 0.56 -3.44
CA LEU A 152 21.28 0.77 -4.88
C LEU A 152 21.65 2.24 -5.13
N LYS A 153 22.91 2.50 -5.51
CA LYS A 153 23.52 3.86 -5.58
C LYS A 153 22.77 4.90 -6.42
N HIS A 154 21.93 4.49 -7.36
CA HIS A 154 21.22 5.37 -8.29
C HIS A 154 19.73 5.53 -7.95
N LEU A 155 19.25 4.83 -6.93
CA LEU A 155 17.89 4.98 -6.44
C LEU A 155 17.84 6.01 -5.33
N SER A 156 16.67 6.61 -5.16
CA SER A 156 16.43 7.48 -4.01
C SER A 156 16.51 6.67 -2.71
N GLU A 157 16.93 7.32 -1.63
CA GLU A 157 17.02 6.71 -0.29
C GLU A 157 15.66 6.17 0.22
N VAL A 158 14.54 6.58 -0.39
CA VAL A 158 13.23 5.98 -0.11
C VAL A 158 13.22 4.45 -0.34
N TYR A 159 14.09 3.91 -1.21
CA TYR A 159 14.21 2.46 -1.45
C TYR A 159 15.10 1.75 -0.42
N ASP A 160 15.72 2.49 0.50
CA ASP A 160 16.47 1.94 1.63
C ASP A 160 15.55 1.87 2.86
N THR A 161 15.20 0.65 3.26
CA THR A 161 14.33 0.41 4.42
C THR A 161 14.88 1.02 5.71
N PHE A 162 16.21 1.14 5.87
CA PHE A 162 16.76 1.76 7.09
C PHE A 162 16.54 3.26 7.08
N SER A 163 16.71 3.91 5.92
CA SER A 163 16.40 5.32 5.75
C SER A 163 14.92 5.59 6.01
N VAL A 164 14.02 4.74 5.49
CA VAL A 164 12.57 4.88 5.71
C VAL A 164 12.22 4.67 7.18
N ALA A 165 12.84 3.70 7.88
CA ALA A 165 12.62 3.54 9.30
C ALA A 165 13.07 4.77 10.10
N GLU A 166 14.22 5.37 9.78
CA GLU A 166 14.64 6.61 10.42
C GLU A 166 13.63 7.74 10.16
N CYS A 167 13.18 7.90 8.91
CA CYS A 167 12.13 8.87 8.54
C CYS A 167 10.85 8.69 9.36
N LEU A 168 10.40 7.44 9.56
CA LEU A 168 9.21 7.13 10.35
C LEU A 168 9.41 7.43 11.84
N ARG A 169 10.58 7.10 12.41
CA ARG A 169 10.90 7.43 13.81
C ARG A 169 10.95 8.94 14.04
N GLU A 170 11.59 9.68 13.14
CA GLU A 170 11.65 11.15 13.20
C GLU A 170 10.26 11.80 13.10
N ALA A 171 9.35 11.17 12.36
CA ALA A 171 7.96 11.61 12.26
C ALA A 171 7.10 11.24 13.49
N GLY A 172 7.65 10.49 14.45
CA GLY A 172 6.99 10.13 15.71
C GLY A 172 6.15 8.86 15.66
N PHE A 173 6.33 7.99 14.66
CA PHE A 173 5.70 6.66 14.67
C PHE A 173 6.35 5.73 15.68
N GLU A 174 5.56 4.81 16.23
CA GLU A 174 5.96 3.88 17.29
C GLU A 174 6.39 2.52 16.71
N ASP A 175 7.15 1.75 17.49
CA ASP A 175 7.56 0.37 17.19
C ASP A 175 8.16 0.17 15.78
N VAL A 176 8.96 1.12 15.32
CA VAL A 176 9.51 1.11 13.96
C VAL A 176 10.63 0.08 13.79
N GLU A 177 10.40 -0.93 12.94
CA GLU A 177 11.33 -2.00 12.58
C GLU A 177 11.54 -2.09 11.06
N SER A 178 12.76 -2.43 10.62
CA SER A 178 13.08 -2.69 9.20
C SER A 178 13.31 -4.18 8.97
N ILE A 179 12.55 -4.77 8.05
CA ILE A 179 12.73 -6.15 7.58
C ILE A 179 13.39 -6.11 6.20
N ALA A 180 14.68 -5.78 6.18
CA ALA A 180 15.44 -5.53 4.94
C ALA A 180 15.80 -6.79 4.13
N ALA A 181 15.79 -7.97 4.78
CA ALA A 181 16.20 -9.24 4.19
C ALA A 181 15.06 -10.04 3.54
N ALA A 182 13.82 -9.54 3.62
CA ALA A 182 12.67 -10.15 2.95
C ALA A 182 12.75 -10.00 1.42
N SER A 183 12.00 -10.82 0.69
CA SER A 183 11.90 -10.74 -0.77
C SER A 183 11.38 -9.37 -1.23
N THR A 184 10.40 -8.84 -0.49
CA THR A 184 10.00 -7.44 -0.52
C THR A 184 10.45 -6.81 0.80
N PRO A 185 11.47 -5.94 0.81
CA PRO A 185 11.85 -5.22 2.01
C PRO A 185 10.70 -4.35 2.53
N ILE A 186 10.41 -4.44 3.83
CA ILE A 186 9.31 -3.70 4.47
C ILE A 186 9.77 -2.98 5.74
N ASN A 187 9.01 -1.95 6.12
CA ASN A 187 9.10 -1.26 7.39
C ASN A 187 7.83 -1.48 8.19
N LYS A 188 7.94 -2.13 9.35
CA LYS A 188 6.84 -2.28 10.30
C LYS A 188 6.82 -1.07 11.24
N PHE A 189 5.64 -0.56 11.55
CA PHE A 189 5.44 0.51 12.53
C PHE A 189 4.00 0.52 13.04
N LYS A 190 3.74 1.29 14.10
CA LYS A 190 2.40 1.52 14.62
C LYS A 190 1.91 2.94 14.36
N TYR A 191 0.65 3.04 13.95
CA TYR A 191 -0.11 4.28 13.92
C TYR A 191 -1.30 4.16 14.86
N ARG A 192 -1.15 4.70 16.08
CA ARG A 192 -2.07 4.44 17.20
C ARG A 192 -2.07 2.93 17.50
N ASP A 193 -3.24 2.31 17.63
CA ASP A 193 -3.37 0.88 17.93
C ASP A 193 -3.28 -0.03 16.67
N GLN A 194 -2.94 0.51 15.50
CA GLN A 194 -2.91 -0.21 14.23
C GLN A 194 -1.46 -0.52 13.80
N GLU A 195 -1.15 -1.80 13.61
CA GLU A 195 0.10 -2.25 13.00
C GLU A 195 0.07 -1.97 11.49
N CYS A 196 1.18 -1.48 10.95
CA CYS A 196 1.32 -1.05 9.57
C CYS A 196 2.60 -1.60 8.96
N ASP A 197 2.51 -2.09 7.72
CA ASP A 197 3.64 -2.57 6.92
C ASP A 197 3.82 -1.66 5.70
N LEU A 198 4.90 -0.89 5.65
CA LEU A 198 5.21 0.00 4.53
C LEU A 198 6.29 -0.60 3.63
N ASN A 199 6.00 -0.72 2.34
CA ASN A 199 6.99 -1.03 1.31
C ASN A 199 7.04 0.07 0.24
N VAL A 200 8.03 -0.02 -0.65
CA VAL A 200 8.18 0.92 -1.77
C VAL A 200 8.12 0.17 -3.08
N ASN A 201 7.15 0.54 -3.92
CA ASN A 201 6.97 0.01 -5.27
C ASN A 201 6.91 -1.53 -5.35
N ASP A 202 6.35 -2.23 -4.34
CA ASP A 202 5.87 -3.61 -4.54
C ASP A 202 4.58 -3.60 -5.36
N LEU A 203 4.76 -3.38 -6.66
CA LEU A 203 3.68 -3.34 -7.63
C LEU A 203 3.07 -4.73 -7.84
N GLY A 204 3.74 -5.81 -7.41
CA GLY A 204 3.14 -7.14 -7.39
C GLY A 204 1.99 -7.16 -6.39
N GLY A 205 2.25 -6.76 -5.14
CA GLY A 205 1.21 -6.64 -4.11
C GLY A 205 0.12 -5.61 -4.42
N TRP A 206 0.46 -4.52 -5.12
CA TRP A 206 -0.51 -3.46 -5.47
C TRP A 206 -1.29 -3.72 -6.77
N ARG A 207 -0.67 -4.30 -7.82
CA ARG A 207 -1.34 -4.57 -9.12
C ARG A 207 -1.97 -5.95 -9.24
N VAL A 208 -1.48 -7.00 -8.58
CA VAL A 208 -2.09 -8.36 -8.66
C VAL A 208 -3.55 -8.34 -8.20
N ASN A 209 -3.89 -7.33 -7.40
CA ASN A 209 -5.25 -7.04 -6.99
C ASN A 209 -6.20 -6.59 -8.13
N LEU A 210 -5.68 -6.36 -9.34
CA LEU A 210 -6.47 -6.03 -10.55
C LEU A 210 -5.97 -6.81 -11.77
N ALA A 211 -5.71 -8.11 -11.61
CA ALA A 211 -5.62 -8.96 -12.79
C ALA A 211 -6.91 -8.78 -13.63
N PRO A 212 -6.82 -8.37 -14.91
CA PRO A 212 -7.99 -8.39 -15.77
C PRO A 212 -8.44 -9.85 -15.91
N ALA A 213 -9.74 -10.08 -15.68
CA ALA A 213 -10.41 -11.31 -16.07
C ALA A 213 -10.40 -11.48 -17.60
#